data_AF-A0A834R5V8-F1
#
_entry.id   AF-A0A834R5V8-F1
#
_cell.length_a   1.000
_cell.length_b   1.000
_cell.length_c   1.000
_cell.angle_alpha   90.00
_cell.angle_beta   90.00
_cell.angle_gamma   90.00
#
_symmetry.space_group_name_H-M   'P 1'
#
loop_
_entity.id
_entity.type
_entity.pdbx_description
1 polymer ?
#
loop_
_entity_poly.entity_id
_entity_poly.type
_entity_poly.pdbx_seq_one_letter_code
_entity_poly.pdbx_strand_id
1 'polypeptide(L)'
;MKTNQLDILRWLLRFNVRRKRFSSRIVKNLRFNRDSIRSESFKTLLQFFPLRKNQPNKRDKMFKEFALICGTIFSVLVSVNCDCKTVEELDQCAYEINFLANRNIQVPSDDDGAIKMCDKAKEGLKCLTDYAKECSKGPVRAVATKLSNDLEKHLHARCDDPGQRGELLKHIQCFKDQSKADAIRLCSDKHMVMMEKVSNLPKPLRVGGACCSSHSFHECVIGHITKLCSGETGDYFSDMVDDVAEENIDLICKEFTNLDRCDAKFDPAVWTELKGIMASEDPVNVDRHKYKTLVPIIMKMIKDP
;
A
#
# COMPACT_ATOMS: atom_id res chain seq x y z
N MET A 1 -18.92 0.92 35.56
CA MET A 1 -18.63 2.37 35.69
C MET A 1 -19.26 3.10 34.51
N LYS A 2 -20.21 4.01 34.74
CA LYS A 2 -20.88 4.79 33.69
C LYS A 2 -20.13 6.11 33.51
N THR A 3 -19.47 6.28 32.37
CA THR A 3 -18.80 7.54 32.00
C THR A 3 -19.77 8.40 31.19
N ASN A 4 -20.03 9.62 31.66
CA ASN A 4 -21.07 10.52 31.17
C ASN A 4 -20.68 11.16 29.82
N GLN A 5 -21.58 11.11 28.84
CA GLN A 5 -21.38 11.72 27.51
C GLN A 5 -21.20 13.26 27.51
N LEU A 6 -21.46 13.92 28.64
CA LEU A 6 -21.24 15.36 28.81
C LEU A 6 -19.76 15.77 28.91
N ASP A 7 -18.85 14.86 29.28
CA ASP A 7 -17.43 15.20 29.43
C ASP A 7 -16.69 15.24 28.09
N ILE A 8 -17.14 14.46 27.09
CA ILE A 8 -16.59 14.46 25.74
C ILE A 8 -16.97 15.77 24.99
N LEU A 9 -18.19 16.28 25.20
CA LEU A 9 -18.65 17.54 24.62
C LEU A 9 -17.92 18.76 25.21
N ARG A 10 -17.56 18.73 26.50
CA ARG A 10 -16.73 19.79 27.11
C ARG A 10 -15.28 19.78 26.63
N TRP A 11 -14.74 18.61 26.26
CA TRP A 11 -13.41 18.50 25.67
C TRP A 11 -13.35 19.06 24.24
N LEU A 12 -14.36 18.77 23.41
CA LEU A 12 -14.44 19.24 22.03
C LEU A 12 -14.63 20.77 21.91
N LEU A 13 -15.36 21.39 22.84
CA LEU A 13 -15.54 22.85 22.84
C LEU A 13 -14.29 23.62 23.30
N ARG A 14 -13.41 23.02 24.12
CA ARG A 14 -12.12 23.65 24.50
C ARG A 14 -11.05 23.56 23.41
N PHE A 15 -11.11 22.55 22.52
CA PHE A 15 -10.16 22.43 21.40
C PHE A 15 -10.41 23.45 20.28
N ASN A 16 -11.67 23.86 20.06
CA ASN A 16 -12.03 24.75 18.95
C ASN A 16 -11.69 26.25 19.21
N VAL A 17 -11.40 26.63 20.46
CA VAL A 17 -11.09 28.03 20.84
C VAL A 17 -9.59 28.35 20.74
N ARG A 18 -8.68 27.36 20.72
CA ARG A 18 -7.22 27.60 20.65
C ARG A 18 -6.64 27.75 19.24
N ARG A 19 -7.38 27.42 18.17
CA ARG A 19 -6.88 27.51 16.78
C ARG A 19 -6.94 28.92 16.16
N LYS A 20 -7.77 29.83 16.72
CA LYS A 20 -7.98 31.19 16.18
C LYS A 20 -6.89 32.22 16.54
N ARG A 21 -5.87 31.88 17.33
CA ARG A 21 -4.84 32.86 17.77
C ARG A 21 -3.44 32.69 17.21
N PHE A 22 -3.18 31.68 16.38
CA PHE A 22 -1.81 31.41 15.88
C PHE A 22 -1.55 31.84 14.44
N SER A 23 -2.56 32.34 13.71
CA SER A 23 -2.43 32.72 12.29
C SER A 23 -2.35 34.24 12.06
N SER A 24 -1.51 34.96 12.82
CA SER A 24 -1.27 36.39 12.58
C SER A 24 0.19 36.85 12.62
N ARG A 25 1.17 35.94 12.63
CA ARG A 25 2.60 36.31 12.72
C ARG A 25 3.55 35.73 11.68
N ILE A 26 3.07 35.03 10.65
CA ILE A 26 3.93 34.50 9.57
C ILE A 26 3.50 35.11 8.22
N VAL A 27 3.50 36.44 8.12
CA VAL A 27 3.52 37.15 6.83
C VAL A 27 4.43 38.38 6.98
N LYS A 28 5.70 38.13 7.29
CA LYS A 28 6.78 39.11 7.15
C LYS A 28 8.02 38.35 6.71
N ASN A 29 8.32 38.46 5.41
CA ASN A 29 9.51 37.99 4.67
C ASN A 29 9.22 36.91 3.63
N LEU A 30 8.58 37.31 2.53
CA LEU A 30 8.80 36.69 1.23
C LEU A 30 9.02 37.81 0.21
N ARG A 31 10.27 38.01 -0.22
CA ARG A 31 10.58 38.76 -1.45
C ARG A 31 10.23 37.86 -2.62
N PHE A 32 9.21 38.21 -3.39
CA PHE A 32 8.92 37.55 -4.65
C PHE A 32 9.70 38.22 -5.78
N ASN A 33 10.44 37.37 -6.51
CA ASN A 33 11.21 37.73 -7.69
C ASN A 33 10.25 38.07 -8.84
N ARG A 34 10.46 39.23 -9.49
CA ARG A 34 9.49 39.90 -10.37
C ARG A 34 9.77 39.60 -11.84
N ASP A 35 9.88 38.33 -12.25
CA ASP A 35 10.16 38.01 -13.67
C ASP A 35 9.41 36.80 -14.25
N SER A 36 8.45 36.18 -13.53
CA SER A 36 7.74 34.98 -14.03
C SER A 36 6.22 35.10 -14.06
N ILE A 37 5.70 36.22 -14.59
CA ILE A 37 4.29 36.31 -15.00
C ILE A 37 4.23 37.03 -16.34
N ARG A 38 4.39 36.26 -17.42
CA ARG A 38 4.13 36.73 -18.78
C ARG A 38 3.44 35.62 -19.57
N SER A 39 2.18 35.36 -19.25
CA SER A 39 1.28 34.60 -20.14
C SER A 39 0.24 35.53 -20.74
N GLU A 40 -0.04 35.34 -22.03
CA GLU A 40 -0.92 36.20 -22.83
C GLU A 40 -2.40 36.19 -22.39
N SER A 41 -2.79 35.26 -21.51
CA SER A 41 -4.17 35.08 -21.04
C SER A 41 -4.72 36.27 -20.24
N PHE A 42 -3.87 37.14 -19.68
CA PHE A 42 -4.30 38.33 -18.95
C PHE A 42 -4.72 39.50 -19.83
N LYS A 43 -4.32 39.52 -21.11
CA LYS A 43 -4.63 40.65 -22.02
C LYS A 43 -6.09 40.65 -22.47
N THR A 44 -6.72 39.49 -22.60
CA THR A 44 -8.11 39.37 -23.09
C THR A 44 -9.14 39.71 -22.01
N LEU A 45 -8.84 39.48 -20.72
CA LEU A 45 -9.75 39.78 -19.61
C LEU A 45 -9.85 41.28 -19.28
N LEU A 46 -8.90 42.11 -19.72
CA LEU A 46 -8.92 43.56 -19.51
C LEU A 46 -9.76 44.33 -20.54
N GLN A 47 -10.28 43.68 -21.59
CA GLN A 47 -11.06 44.34 -22.64
C GLN A 47 -12.57 44.47 -22.32
N PHE A 48 -13.09 43.81 -21.29
CA PHE A 48 -14.53 43.81 -20.96
C PHE A 48 -14.95 44.84 -19.88
N PHE A 49 -14.04 45.65 -19.35
CA PHE A 49 -14.37 46.68 -18.35
C PHE A 49 -13.97 48.08 -18.82
N PRO A 50 -14.90 48.93 -19.29
CA PRO A 50 -14.60 50.33 -19.55
C PRO A 50 -14.44 51.08 -18.21
N LEU A 51 -13.19 51.37 -17.84
CA LEU A 51 -12.85 52.10 -16.62
C LEU A 51 -13.21 53.59 -16.77
N ARG A 52 -14.25 54.05 -16.05
CA ARG A 52 -14.48 55.48 -15.79
C ARG A 52 -13.33 56.03 -14.92
N LYS A 53 -12.48 56.88 -15.48
CA LYS A 53 -11.44 57.64 -14.76
C LYS A 53 -12.10 58.71 -13.91
N ASN A 54 -12.27 58.44 -12.61
CA ASN A 54 -12.17 59.43 -11.50
C ASN A 54 -12.84 58.88 -10.24
N GLN A 55 -12.18 57.98 -9.51
CA GLN A 55 -12.23 57.87 -8.04
C GLN A 55 -11.14 56.86 -7.58
N PRO A 56 -10.01 57.30 -7.00
CA PRO A 56 -8.90 56.42 -6.62
C PRO A 56 -9.28 55.43 -5.50
N ASN A 57 -10.12 55.84 -4.55
CA ASN A 57 -10.42 55.04 -3.36
C ASN A 57 -11.31 53.80 -3.60
N LYS A 58 -12.08 53.76 -4.71
CA LYS A 58 -12.99 52.65 -5.02
C LYS A 58 -12.33 51.51 -5.80
N ARG A 59 -11.27 51.83 -6.56
CA ARG A 59 -10.51 50.84 -7.35
C ARG A 59 -9.72 49.89 -6.46
N ASP A 60 -9.08 50.41 -5.41
CA ASP A 60 -8.28 49.59 -4.49
C ASP A 60 -9.14 48.64 -3.65
N LYS A 61 -10.36 49.05 -3.29
CA LYS A 61 -11.30 48.19 -2.57
C LYS A 61 -11.80 47.04 -3.46
N MET A 62 -12.16 47.35 -4.70
CA MET A 62 -12.65 46.36 -5.67
C MET A 62 -11.54 45.37 -6.07
N PHE A 63 -10.30 45.82 -6.24
CA PHE A 63 -9.17 44.93 -6.54
C PHE A 63 -8.80 44.02 -5.36
N LYS A 64 -8.88 44.53 -4.12
CA LYS A 64 -8.65 43.73 -2.90
C LYS A 64 -9.71 42.65 -2.69
N GLU A 65 -10.99 42.96 -2.93
CA GLU A 65 -12.07 41.97 -2.81
C GLU A 65 -12.00 40.92 -3.94
N PHE A 66 -11.67 41.33 -5.17
CA PHE A 66 -11.48 40.39 -6.29
C PHE A 66 -10.26 39.48 -6.08
N ALA A 67 -9.14 40.00 -5.56
CA ALA A 67 -7.96 39.21 -5.23
C ALA A 67 -8.21 38.22 -4.07
N LEU A 68 -9.04 38.60 -3.09
CA LEU A 68 -9.43 37.71 -2.00
C LEU A 68 -10.31 36.56 -2.51
N ILE A 69 -11.29 36.87 -3.37
CA ILE A 69 -12.19 35.88 -3.99
C ILE A 69 -11.41 34.95 -4.93
N CYS A 70 -10.61 35.49 -5.86
CA CYS A 70 -9.76 34.68 -6.74
C CYS A 70 -8.71 33.88 -5.96
N GLY A 71 -8.16 34.42 -4.87
CA GLY A 71 -7.24 33.71 -3.98
C GLY A 71 -7.91 32.51 -3.29
N THR A 72 -9.14 32.69 -2.76
CA THR A 72 -9.91 31.59 -2.17
C THR A 72 -10.32 30.54 -3.20
N ILE A 73 -10.75 30.96 -4.39
CA ILE A 73 -11.11 30.06 -5.50
C ILE A 73 -9.87 29.31 -6.00
N PHE A 74 -8.70 29.95 -6.10
CA PHE A 74 -7.45 29.28 -6.49
C PHE A 74 -7.00 28.27 -5.42
N SER A 75 -7.13 28.55 -4.13
CA SER A 75 -6.84 27.57 -3.07
C SER A 75 -7.85 26.41 -3.00
N VAL A 76 -9.05 26.55 -3.57
CA VAL A 76 -10.01 25.44 -3.75
C VAL A 76 -9.79 24.72 -5.10
N LEU A 77 -9.26 25.40 -6.12
CA LEU A 77 -8.93 24.81 -7.43
C LEU A 77 -7.55 24.15 -7.48
N VAL A 78 -6.66 24.41 -6.51
CA VAL A 78 -5.59 23.49 -6.11
C VAL A 78 -6.16 22.47 -5.10
N SER A 79 -7.40 22.02 -5.34
CA SER A 79 -7.75 20.65 -5.01
C SER A 79 -6.80 19.81 -5.82
N VAL A 80 -5.87 19.18 -5.12
CA VAL A 80 -4.97 18.15 -5.65
C VAL A 80 -5.76 17.35 -6.68
N ASN A 81 -5.28 17.27 -7.92
CA ASN A 81 -5.67 16.21 -8.83
C ASN A 81 -5.22 14.90 -8.18
N CYS A 82 -5.95 14.43 -7.18
CA CYS A 82 -5.84 13.09 -6.65
C CYS A 82 -6.60 12.19 -7.63
N ASP A 83 -6.05 12.02 -8.83
CA ASP A 83 -6.37 10.86 -9.63
C ASP A 83 -5.76 9.67 -8.88
N CYS A 84 -6.53 9.18 -7.91
CA CYS A 84 -6.19 8.01 -7.16
C CYS A 84 -6.02 6.84 -8.12
N LYS A 85 -4.92 6.11 -7.96
CA LYS A 85 -4.61 4.96 -8.79
C LYS A 85 -5.76 3.97 -8.86
N THR A 86 -5.97 3.39 -10.04
CA THR A 86 -6.92 2.29 -10.21
C THR A 86 -6.41 1.04 -9.50
N VAL A 87 -7.28 0.05 -9.34
CA VAL A 87 -6.92 -1.22 -8.71
C VAL A 87 -5.83 -1.93 -9.51
N GLU A 88 -5.88 -1.84 -10.83
CA GLU A 88 -4.91 -2.42 -11.77
C GLU A 88 -3.54 -1.73 -11.64
N GLU A 89 -3.51 -0.41 -11.46
CA GLU A 89 -2.26 0.31 -11.21
C GLU A 89 -1.64 -0.07 -9.87
N LEU A 90 -2.45 -0.28 -8.84
CA LEU A 90 -1.96 -0.73 -7.53
C LEU A 90 -1.47 -2.17 -7.55
N ASP A 91 -2.15 -3.03 -8.31
CA ASP A 91 -1.73 -4.39 -8.57
C ASP A 91 -0.35 -4.41 -9.26
N GLN A 92 -0.13 -3.52 -10.23
CA GLN A 92 1.19 -3.36 -10.85
C GLN A 92 2.24 -2.89 -9.84
N CYS A 93 1.91 -1.94 -8.96
CA CYS A 93 2.86 -1.48 -7.95
C CYS A 93 3.29 -2.59 -6.99
N ALA A 94 2.36 -3.44 -6.55
CA ALA A 94 2.69 -4.60 -5.73
C ALA A 94 3.47 -5.66 -6.52
N TYR A 95 3.21 -5.81 -7.82
CA TYR A 95 3.89 -6.76 -8.68
C TYR A 95 5.38 -6.46 -8.85
N GLU A 96 5.79 -5.18 -8.77
CA GLU A 96 7.22 -4.80 -8.80
C GLU A 96 7.96 -5.15 -7.49
N ILE A 97 7.24 -5.36 -6.38
CA ILE A 97 7.82 -5.72 -5.07
C ILE A 97 8.10 -7.22 -4.98
N ASN A 98 7.21 -8.04 -5.55
CA ASN A 98 7.24 -9.49 -5.38
C ASN A 98 8.04 -10.16 -6.50
N PHE A 99 9.35 -10.32 -6.31
CA PHE A 99 10.22 -10.97 -7.30
C PHE A 99 9.90 -12.46 -7.54
N LEU A 100 9.24 -13.13 -6.59
CA LEU A 100 8.82 -14.52 -6.78
C LEU A 100 7.62 -14.60 -7.73
N ALA A 101 6.59 -13.78 -7.51
CA ALA A 101 5.41 -13.71 -8.38
C ALA A 101 5.72 -13.05 -9.74
N ASN A 102 6.64 -12.09 -9.77
CA ASN A 102 7.00 -11.38 -10.99
C ASN A 102 8.03 -12.14 -11.82
N ARG A 103 7.51 -12.94 -12.75
CA ARG A 103 8.30 -13.74 -13.72
C ARG A 103 9.21 -12.89 -14.62
N ASN A 104 9.03 -11.56 -14.68
CA ASN A 104 9.88 -10.66 -15.45
C ASN A 104 11.07 -10.11 -14.65
N ILE A 105 11.08 -10.27 -13.32
CA ILE A 105 12.23 -9.86 -12.50
C ILE A 105 13.30 -10.94 -12.61
N GLN A 106 14.44 -10.56 -13.18
CA GLN A 106 15.61 -11.43 -13.22
C GLN A 106 16.25 -11.49 -11.85
N VAL A 107 16.59 -12.71 -11.42
CA VAL A 107 17.34 -12.93 -10.18
C VAL A 107 18.73 -12.29 -10.36
N PRO A 108 19.10 -11.31 -9.51
CA PRO A 108 20.37 -10.62 -9.65
C PRO A 108 21.53 -11.59 -9.40
N SER A 109 22.66 -11.32 -10.05
CA SER A 109 23.88 -12.15 -9.96
C SER A 109 24.99 -11.49 -9.14
N ASP A 110 24.84 -10.21 -8.87
CA ASP A 110 25.83 -9.32 -8.28
C ASP A 110 25.13 -8.22 -7.49
N ASP A 111 25.94 -7.42 -6.80
CA ASP A 111 25.46 -6.34 -5.94
C ASP A 111 24.72 -5.24 -6.72
N ASP A 112 25.21 -4.89 -7.91
CA ASP A 112 24.57 -3.90 -8.79
C ASP A 112 23.16 -4.34 -9.22
N GLY A 113 23.00 -5.63 -9.53
CA GLY A 113 21.70 -6.23 -9.80
C GLY A 113 20.79 -6.21 -8.57
N ALA A 114 21.34 -6.49 -7.38
CA ALA A 114 20.58 -6.46 -6.13
C ALA A 114 20.10 -5.03 -5.81
N ILE A 115 20.94 -4.02 -6.02
CA ILE A 115 20.58 -2.60 -5.88
C ILE A 115 19.39 -2.27 -6.78
N LYS A 116 19.43 -2.65 -8.07
CA LYS A 116 18.32 -2.39 -9.02
C LYS A 116 17.03 -3.10 -8.60
N MET A 117 17.11 -4.32 -8.10
CA MET A 117 15.95 -5.05 -7.58
C MET A 117 15.36 -4.34 -6.35
N CYS A 118 16.23 -3.90 -5.43
CA CYS A 118 15.84 -3.13 -4.25
C CYS A 118 15.20 -1.79 -4.59
N ASP A 119 15.74 -1.04 -5.55
CA ASP A 119 15.18 0.25 -5.99
C ASP A 119 13.77 0.08 -6.56
N LYS A 120 13.57 -0.95 -7.40
CA LYS A 120 12.22 -1.29 -7.91
C LYS A 120 11.24 -1.65 -6.80
N ALA A 121 11.67 -2.45 -5.83
CA ALA A 121 10.83 -2.79 -4.69
C ALA A 121 10.46 -1.55 -3.86
N LYS A 122 11.40 -0.61 -3.68
CA LYS A 122 11.16 0.67 -2.98
C LYS A 122 10.18 1.55 -3.75
N GLU A 123 10.31 1.63 -5.07
CA GLU A 123 9.39 2.36 -5.94
C GLU A 123 7.96 1.77 -5.88
N GLY A 124 7.83 0.44 -5.98
CA GLY A 124 6.55 -0.26 -5.85
C GLY A 124 5.90 -0.02 -4.49
N LEU A 125 6.66 -0.12 -3.40
CA LEU A 125 6.18 0.14 -2.05
C LEU A 125 5.77 1.60 -1.85
N LYS A 126 6.57 2.54 -2.39
CA LYS A 126 6.25 3.96 -2.37
C LYS A 126 4.91 4.23 -3.06
N CYS A 127 4.68 3.63 -4.23
CA CYS A 127 3.40 3.75 -4.92
C CYS A 127 2.20 3.29 -4.07
N LEU A 128 2.30 2.13 -3.41
CA LEU A 128 1.23 1.65 -2.50
C LEU A 128 1.03 2.58 -1.29
N THR A 129 2.14 3.09 -0.76
CA THR A 129 2.16 3.98 0.41
C THR A 129 1.52 5.34 0.11
N ASP A 130 1.83 5.92 -1.04
CA ASP A 130 1.25 7.19 -1.49
C ASP A 130 -0.27 7.04 -1.67
N TYR A 131 -0.72 5.92 -2.29
CA TYR A 131 -2.15 5.60 -2.37
C TYR A 131 -2.80 5.47 -0.98
N ALA A 132 -2.17 4.74 -0.06
CA ALA A 132 -2.70 4.60 1.30
C ALA A 132 -2.83 5.95 2.02
N LYS A 133 -1.89 6.87 1.81
CA LYS A 133 -1.88 8.20 2.44
C LYS A 133 -2.88 9.17 1.80
N GLU A 134 -3.04 9.13 0.49
CA GLU A 134 -3.80 10.14 -0.26
C GLU A 134 -5.24 9.69 -0.56
N CYS A 135 -5.45 8.40 -0.79
CA CYS A 135 -6.69 7.86 -1.33
C CYS A 135 -7.50 7.00 -0.35
N SER A 136 -6.85 6.34 0.59
CA SER A 136 -7.54 5.56 1.63
C SER A 136 -8.07 6.45 2.76
N LYS A 137 -9.13 6.00 3.43
CA LYS A 137 -9.78 6.72 4.54
C LYS A 137 -10.03 5.80 5.73
N GLY A 138 -10.15 6.40 6.92
CA GLY A 138 -10.56 5.70 8.14
C GLY A 138 -9.60 4.56 8.55
N PRO A 139 -10.13 3.45 9.11
CA PRO A 139 -9.32 2.33 9.56
C PRO A 139 -8.44 1.70 8.48
N VAL A 140 -8.92 1.65 7.23
CA VAL A 140 -8.18 1.11 6.08
C VAL A 140 -6.88 1.88 5.86
N ARG A 141 -6.93 3.22 5.94
CA ARG A 141 -5.73 4.05 5.85
C ARG A 141 -4.75 3.75 6.97
N ALA A 142 -5.23 3.58 8.20
CA ALA A 142 -4.37 3.30 9.35
C ALA A 142 -3.63 1.96 9.18
N VAL A 143 -4.37 0.90 8.81
CA VAL A 143 -3.80 -0.44 8.57
C VAL A 143 -2.82 -0.40 7.40
N ALA A 144 -3.21 0.16 6.25
CA ALA A 144 -2.34 0.24 5.08
C ALA A 144 -1.07 1.08 5.35
N THR A 145 -1.19 2.20 6.08
CA THR A 145 -0.02 3.01 6.45
C THR A 145 0.92 2.25 7.38
N LYS A 146 0.40 1.51 8.37
CA LYS A 146 1.23 0.68 9.25
C LYS A 146 1.97 -0.38 8.45
N LEU A 147 1.25 -1.17 7.65
CA LEU A 147 1.83 -2.22 6.81
C LEU A 147 2.91 -1.66 5.86
N SER A 148 2.64 -0.51 5.23
CA SER A 148 3.63 0.17 4.39
C SER A 148 4.90 0.55 5.14
N ASN A 149 4.77 1.13 6.34
CA ASN A 149 5.92 1.52 7.14
C ASN A 149 6.73 0.30 7.63
N ASP A 150 6.05 -0.78 8.02
CA ASP A 150 6.68 -2.02 8.46
C ASP A 150 7.49 -2.60 7.29
N LEU A 151 6.87 -2.74 6.10
CA LEU A 151 7.55 -3.19 4.88
C LEU A 151 8.71 -2.28 4.47
N GLU A 152 8.57 -0.96 4.60
CA GLU A 152 9.63 0.01 4.28
C GLU A 152 10.85 -0.22 5.16
N LYS A 153 10.62 -0.43 6.46
CA LYS A 153 11.68 -0.73 7.43
C LYS A 153 12.40 -2.03 7.10
N HIS A 154 11.68 -3.10 6.76
CA HIS A 154 12.28 -4.38 6.35
C HIS A 154 13.05 -4.26 5.04
N LEU A 155 12.54 -3.48 4.09
CA LEU A 155 13.20 -3.27 2.81
C LEU A 155 14.50 -2.48 3.00
N HIS A 156 14.50 -1.42 3.82
CA HIS A 156 15.71 -0.70 4.18
C HIS A 156 16.74 -1.59 4.87
N ALA A 157 16.31 -2.39 5.86
CA ALA A 157 17.21 -3.30 6.59
C ALA A 157 17.95 -4.27 5.66
N ARG A 158 17.28 -4.77 4.61
CA ARG A 158 17.86 -5.74 3.66
C ARG A 158 18.60 -5.11 2.48
N CYS A 159 18.19 -3.91 2.05
CA CYS A 159 18.68 -3.31 0.82
C CYS A 159 19.74 -2.24 1.00
N ASP A 160 19.76 -1.52 2.14
CA ASP A 160 20.65 -0.38 2.32
C ASP A 160 22.02 -0.81 2.87
N ASP A 161 22.04 -1.83 3.72
CA ASP A 161 23.27 -2.39 4.26
C ASP A 161 23.90 -3.37 3.25
N PRO A 162 25.16 -3.18 2.84
CA PRO A 162 25.83 -4.08 1.89
C PRO A 162 25.97 -5.53 2.40
N GLY A 163 26.11 -5.73 3.72
CA GLY A 163 26.19 -7.05 4.32
C GLY A 163 24.87 -7.81 4.22
N GLN A 164 23.77 -7.15 4.61
CA GLN A 164 22.42 -7.72 4.50
C GLN A 164 22.01 -7.94 3.04
N ARG A 165 22.38 -7.02 2.14
CA ARG A 165 22.13 -7.19 0.70
C ARG A 165 22.94 -8.36 0.13
N GLY A 166 24.17 -8.55 0.59
CA GLY A 166 25.00 -9.71 0.26
C GLY A 166 24.37 -11.03 0.74
N GLU A 167 23.82 -11.05 1.95
CA GLU A 167 23.11 -12.22 2.49
C GLU A 167 21.84 -12.53 1.69
N LEU A 168 21.04 -11.50 1.38
CA LEU A 168 19.90 -11.64 0.47
C LEU A 168 20.33 -12.22 -0.88
N LEU A 169 21.40 -11.65 -1.47
CA LEU A 169 21.91 -12.06 -2.77
C LEU A 169 22.33 -13.53 -2.78
N LYS A 170 23.01 -14.00 -1.73
CA LYS A 170 23.43 -15.40 -1.53
C LYS A 170 22.23 -16.34 -1.60
N HIS A 171 21.14 -16.02 -0.90
CA HIS A 171 19.96 -16.88 -0.82
C HIS A 171 19.12 -16.87 -2.10
N ILE A 172 18.91 -15.71 -2.73
CA ILE A 172 18.09 -15.62 -3.95
C ILE A 172 18.75 -16.29 -5.16
N GLN A 173 20.07 -16.55 -5.14
CA GLN A 173 20.76 -17.25 -6.24
C GLN A 173 20.12 -18.60 -6.58
N CYS A 174 19.53 -19.28 -5.61
CA CYS A 174 18.85 -20.55 -5.84
C CYS A 174 17.75 -20.46 -6.90
N PHE A 175 17.08 -19.30 -6.99
CA PHE A 175 15.96 -19.07 -7.90
C PHE A 175 16.38 -18.80 -9.35
N LYS A 176 17.69 -18.79 -9.66
CA LYS A 176 18.18 -18.77 -11.05
C LYS A 176 17.77 -20.01 -11.82
N ASP A 177 17.70 -21.15 -11.14
CA ASP A 177 17.14 -22.38 -11.69
C ASP A 177 15.62 -22.23 -11.80
N GLN A 178 15.12 -22.11 -13.03
CA GLN A 178 13.70 -21.90 -13.29
C GLN A 178 12.84 -23.04 -12.76
N SER A 179 13.34 -24.28 -12.75
CA SER A 179 12.57 -25.42 -12.22
C SER A 179 12.29 -25.27 -10.72
N LYS A 180 13.25 -24.71 -9.96
CA LYS A 180 13.10 -24.43 -8.53
C LYS A 180 12.19 -23.23 -8.30
N ALA A 181 12.40 -22.16 -9.07
CA ALA A 181 11.59 -20.96 -8.98
C ALA A 181 10.11 -21.26 -9.33
N ASP A 182 9.84 -22.08 -10.34
CA ASP A 182 8.50 -22.43 -10.77
C ASP A 182 7.74 -23.26 -9.73
N ALA A 183 8.41 -24.18 -9.02
CA ALA A 183 7.81 -24.91 -7.91
C ALA A 183 7.37 -23.96 -6.77
N ILE A 184 8.16 -22.93 -6.47
CA ILE A 184 7.83 -21.91 -5.46
C ILE A 184 6.73 -20.96 -5.95
N ARG A 185 6.78 -20.58 -7.24
CA ARG A 185 5.74 -19.76 -7.88
C ARG A 185 4.38 -20.42 -7.86
N LEU A 186 4.33 -21.74 -8.05
CA LEU A 186 3.10 -22.52 -7.95
C LEU A 186 2.42 -22.35 -6.58
N CYS A 187 3.19 -22.19 -5.49
CA CYS A 187 2.62 -21.85 -4.18
C CYS A 187 1.91 -20.49 -4.20
N SER A 188 2.50 -19.49 -4.86
CA SER A 188 1.90 -18.16 -5.01
C SER A 188 0.62 -18.23 -5.85
N ASP A 189 0.63 -18.98 -6.95
CA ASP A 189 -0.54 -19.16 -7.83
C ASP A 189 -1.69 -19.86 -7.07
N LYS A 190 -1.38 -20.92 -6.31
CA LYS A 190 -2.34 -21.56 -5.38
C LYS A 190 -2.92 -20.57 -4.38
N HIS A 191 -2.06 -19.76 -3.78
CA HIS A 191 -2.49 -18.76 -2.80
C HIS A 191 -3.42 -17.72 -3.42
N MET A 192 -3.11 -17.24 -4.62
CA MET A 192 -3.93 -16.31 -5.36
C MET A 192 -5.34 -16.88 -5.64
N VAL A 193 -5.43 -18.12 -6.13
CA VAL A 193 -6.72 -18.79 -6.37
C VAL A 193 -7.51 -19.00 -5.08
N MET A 194 -6.84 -19.44 -4.02
CA MET A 194 -7.46 -19.59 -2.70
C MET A 194 -8.00 -18.24 -2.19
N MET A 195 -7.22 -17.17 -2.29
CA MET A 195 -7.62 -15.84 -1.83
C MET A 195 -8.75 -15.25 -2.65
N GLU A 196 -8.79 -15.48 -3.97
CA GLU A 196 -9.90 -15.08 -4.81
C GLU A 196 -11.20 -15.77 -4.39
N LYS A 197 -11.13 -17.07 -4.10
CA LYS A 197 -12.25 -17.84 -3.55
C LYS A 197 -12.68 -17.32 -2.17
N VAL A 198 -11.73 -17.10 -1.27
CA VAL A 198 -11.97 -16.54 0.06
C VAL A 198 -12.70 -15.20 -0.04
N SER A 199 -12.34 -14.34 -1.01
CA SER A 199 -13.01 -13.05 -1.22
C SER A 199 -14.50 -13.16 -1.59
N ASN A 200 -14.92 -14.31 -2.11
CA ASN A 200 -16.32 -14.60 -2.49
C ASN A 200 -17.11 -15.29 -1.37
N LEU A 201 -16.46 -15.71 -0.27
CA LEU A 201 -17.15 -16.32 0.85
C LEU A 201 -18.03 -15.33 1.62
N PRO A 202 -19.01 -15.83 2.41
CA PRO A 202 -19.67 -15.03 3.44
C PRO A 202 -18.67 -14.32 4.34
N LYS A 203 -18.94 -13.05 4.67
CA LYS A 203 -18.05 -12.16 5.44
C LYS A 203 -17.43 -12.80 6.69
N PRO A 204 -18.18 -13.55 7.55
CA PRO A 204 -17.62 -14.16 8.75
C PRO A 204 -16.52 -15.20 8.48
N LEU A 205 -16.50 -15.79 7.28
CA LEU A 205 -15.54 -16.82 6.90
C LEU A 205 -14.29 -16.26 6.21
N ARG A 206 -14.32 -14.98 5.77
CA ARG A 206 -13.25 -14.41 4.95
C ARG A 206 -11.93 -14.30 5.71
N VAL A 207 -11.97 -13.85 6.96
CA VAL A 207 -10.76 -13.67 7.79
C VAL A 207 -10.11 -15.03 8.07
N GLY A 208 -10.88 -16.01 8.55
CA GLY A 208 -10.37 -17.35 8.81
C GLY A 208 -9.83 -18.02 7.54
N GLY A 209 -10.56 -17.90 6.43
CA GLY A 209 -10.12 -18.40 5.13
C GLY A 209 -8.80 -17.76 4.68
N ALA A 210 -8.67 -16.44 4.81
CA ALA A 210 -7.45 -15.73 4.46
C ALA A 210 -6.26 -16.19 5.31
N CYS A 211 -6.43 -16.29 6.63
CA CYS A 211 -5.39 -16.79 7.54
C CYS A 211 -4.94 -18.20 7.17
N CYS A 212 -5.88 -19.12 6.95
CA CYS A 212 -5.55 -20.50 6.61
C CYS A 212 -4.90 -20.63 5.24
N SER A 213 -5.35 -19.85 4.24
CA SER A 213 -4.72 -19.80 2.93
C SER A 213 -3.32 -19.17 2.98
N SER A 214 -3.06 -18.21 3.87
CA SER A 214 -1.73 -17.61 4.08
C SER A 214 -0.77 -18.56 4.79
N HIS A 215 -1.22 -19.32 5.80
CA HIS A 215 -0.38 -20.36 6.43
C HIS A 215 -0.01 -21.46 5.44
N SER A 216 -0.97 -21.90 4.62
CA SER A 216 -0.71 -22.86 3.55
C SER A 216 0.33 -22.36 2.54
N PHE A 217 0.22 -21.09 2.15
CA PHE A 217 1.21 -20.44 1.29
C PHE A 217 2.60 -20.41 1.92
N HIS A 218 2.69 -20.01 3.19
CA HIS A 218 3.94 -19.96 3.94
C HIS A 218 4.62 -21.33 3.98
N GLU A 219 3.91 -22.37 4.43
CA GLU A 219 4.45 -23.73 4.51
C GLU A 219 4.87 -24.28 3.14
N CYS A 220 4.09 -23.98 2.09
CA CYS A 220 4.43 -24.37 0.72
C CYS A 220 5.74 -23.71 0.26
N VAL A 221 5.86 -22.39 0.40
CA VAL A 221 7.04 -21.63 -0.04
C VAL A 221 8.28 -22.06 0.75
N ILE A 222 8.23 -22.02 2.08
CA ILE A 222 9.38 -22.36 2.93
C ILE A 222 9.74 -23.84 2.78
N GLY A 223 8.76 -24.73 2.68
CA GLY A 223 8.99 -26.16 2.42
C GLY A 223 9.72 -26.41 1.09
N HIS A 224 9.30 -25.75 0.01
CA HIS A 224 9.98 -25.85 -1.29
C HIS A 224 11.37 -25.24 -1.27
N ILE A 225 11.56 -24.07 -0.67
CA ILE A 225 12.88 -23.43 -0.54
C ILE A 225 13.84 -24.34 0.24
N THR A 226 13.41 -24.83 1.41
CA THR A 226 14.19 -25.73 2.27
C THR A 226 14.64 -26.98 1.50
N LYS A 227 13.72 -27.59 0.74
CA LYS A 227 13.96 -28.83 0.01
C LYS A 227 14.80 -28.65 -1.26
N LEU A 228 14.58 -27.59 -2.02
CA LEU A 228 15.17 -27.39 -3.35
C LEU A 228 16.45 -26.54 -3.33
N CYS A 229 16.61 -25.70 -2.32
CA CYS A 229 17.76 -24.81 -2.13
C CYS A 229 18.67 -25.35 -1.01
N SER A 230 18.32 -25.05 0.24
CA SER A 230 19.00 -25.52 1.45
C SER A 230 18.15 -25.18 2.68
N GLY A 231 18.40 -25.87 3.80
CA GLY A 231 17.79 -25.51 5.09
C GLY A 231 18.07 -24.06 5.48
N GLU A 232 19.33 -23.63 5.37
CA GLU A 232 19.75 -22.25 5.65
C GLU A 232 18.97 -21.21 4.82
N THR A 233 18.69 -21.50 3.54
CA THR A 233 17.88 -20.61 2.70
C THR A 233 16.42 -20.62 3.13
N GLY A 234 15.90 -21.79 3.53
CA GLY A 234 14.56 -21.92 4.10
C GLY A 234 14.41 -21.06 5.36
N ASP A 235 15.34 -21.19 6.29
CA ASP A 235 15.38 -20.44 7.55
C ASP A 235 15.45 -18.93 7.28
N TYR A 236 16.35 -18.49 6.39
CA TYR A 236 16.45 -17.07 6.00
C TYR A 236 15.13 -16.48 5.49
N PHE A 237 14.40 -17.23 4.65
CA PHE A 237 13.10 -16.75 4.15
C PHE A 237 11.97 -16.88 5.17
N SER A 238 12.03 -17.86 6.08
CA SER A 238 11.08 -17.98 7.19
C SER A 238 11.22 -16.78 8.12
N ASP A 239 12.44 -16.48 8.56
CA ASP A 239 12.74 -15.31 9.40
C ASP A 239 12.29 -14.02 8.72
N MET A 240 12.48 -13.93 7.40
CA MET A 240 12.01 -12.78 6.62
C MET A 240 10.49 -12.62 6.59
N VAL A 241 9.72 -13.72 6.58
CA VAL A 241 8.26 -13.66 6.64
C VAL A 241 7.79 -13.36 8.05
N ASP A 242 8.38 -14.00 9.05
CA ASP A 242 8.02 -13.83 10.47
C ASP A 242 8.23 -12.39 10.91
N ASP A 243 9.37 -11.79 10.54
CA ASP A 243 9.68 -10.36 10.70
C ASP A 243 8.53 -9.44 10.26
N VAL A 244 7.88 -9.75 9.13
CA VAL A 244 6.80 -8.94 8.53
C VAL A 244 5.44 -9.28 9.18
N ALA A 245 5.26 -10.52 9.65
CA ALA A 245 3.99 -11.04 10.14
C ALA A 245 3.71 -10.75 11.63
N GLU A 246 4.77 -10.69 12.46
CA GLU A 246 4.72 -10.79 13.94
C GLU A 246 3.74 -9.83 14.63
N GLU A 247 3.58 -8.58 14.17
CA GLU A 247 2.78 -7.61 14.95
C GLU A 247 1.30 -7.55 14.56
N ASN A 248 0.97 -7.77 13.29
CA ASN A 248 -0.37 -7.48 12.76
C ASN A 248 -1.15 -8.72 12.35
N ILE A 249 -0.47 -9.71 11.76
CA ILE A 249 -1.12 -10.92 11.24
C ILE A 249 -1.51 -11.82 12.40
N ASP A 250 -0.64 -11.99 13.39
CA ASP A 250 -0.90 -12.80 14.59
C ASP A 250 -2.13 -12.32 15.38
N LEU A 251 -2.36 -11.01 15.43
CA LEU A 251 -3.53 -10.46 16.10
C LEU A 251 -4.83 -10.82 15.37
N ILE A 252 -4.82 -10.78 14.04
CA ILE A 252 -5.99 -11.06 13.19
C ILE A 252 -6.23 -12.56 13.08
N CYS A 253 -5.15 -13.35 12.97
CA CYS A 253 -5.16 -14.79 12.74
C CYS A 253 -5.00 -15.61 14.03
N LYS A 254 -5.21 -15.01 15.20
CA LYS A 254 -5.02 -15.65 16.52
C LYS A 254 -5.74 -16.98 16.70
N GLU A 255 -6.87 -17.19 16.02
CA GLU A 255 -7.61 -18.47 16.09
C GLU A 255 -7.11 -19.53 15.10
N PHE A 256 -6.35 -19.11 14.09
CA PHE A 256 -5.90 -19.88 12.92
C PHE A 256 -4.39 -19.78 12.74
N THR A 257 -3.61 -20.01 13.80
CA THR A 257 -2.15 -19.76 13.84
C THR A 257 -1.30 -20.75 13.04
N ASN A 258 -1.89 -21.83 12.53
CA ASN A 258 -1.24 -22.86 11.71
C ASN A 258 -2.31 -23.75 11.05
N LEU A 259 -1.88 -24.67 10.17
CA LEU A 259 -2.80 -25.55 9.45
C LEU A 259 -3.58 -26.51 10.35
N ASP A 260 -3.01 -27.00 11.45
CA ASP A 260 -3.74 -27.84 12.42
C ASP A 260 -4.91 -27.09 13.06
N ARG A 261 -4.72 -25.80 13.39
CA ARG A 261 -5.80 -24.93 13.88
C ARG A 261 -6.84 -24.69 12.81
N CYS A 262 -6.44 -24.54 11.55
CA CYS A 262 -7.35 -24.44 10.42
C CYS A 262 -8.21 -25.70 10.26
N ASP A 263 -7.60 -26.89 10.31
CA ASP A 263 -8.33 -28.17 10.27
C ASP A 263 -9.31 -28.31 11.45
N ALA A 264 -8.93 -27.86 12.64
CA ALA A 264 -9.74 -28.02 13.84
C ALA A 264 -10.89 -27.00 13.97
N LYS A 265 -10.73 -25.78 13.44
CA LYS A 265 -11.63 -24.65 13.76
C LYS A 265 -12.27 -23.98 12.56
N PHE A 266 -11.69 -24.09 11.37
CA PHE A 266 -12.26 -23.41 10.20
C PHE A 266 -13.46 -24.19 9.67
N ASP A 267 -14.29 -23.54 8.85
CA ASP A 267 -15.45 -24.20 8.25
C ASP A 267 -15.01 -25.42 7.43
N PRO A 268 -15.46 -26.64 7.77
CA PRO A 268 -14.89 -27.86 7.20
C PRO A 268 -15.20 -28.03 5.72
N ALA A 269 -16.34 -27.54 5.25
CA ALA A 269 -16.72 -27.63 3.84
C ALA A 269 -15.83 -26.70 3.00
N VAL A 270 -15.70 -25.44 3.42
CA VAL A 270 -14.81 -24.48 2.75
C VAL A 270 -13.36 -24.94 2.83
N TRP A 271 -12.91 -25.41 3.99
CA TRP A 271 -11.53 -25.84 4.16
C TRP A 271 -11.17 -27.04 3.30
N THR A 272 -12.06 -28.02 3.20
CA THR A 272 -11.87 -29.17 2.29
C THR A 272 -11.67 -28.71 0.84
N GLU A 273 -12.44 -27.71 0.42
CA GLU A 273 -12.34 -27.17 -0.93
C GLU A 273 -11.03 -26.40 -1.16
N LEU A 274 -10.55 -25.65 -0.16
CA LEU A 274 -9.26 -24.95 -0.20
C LEU A 274 -8.10 -25.95 -0.20
N LYS A 275 -8.17 -27.03 0.60
CA LYS A 275 -7.18 -28.12 0.58
C LYS A 275 -7.09 -28.81 -0.78
N GLY A 276 -8.20 -28.89 -1.53
CA GLY A 276 -8.18 -29.36 -2.92
C GLY A 276 -7.29 -28.50 -3.83
N ILE A 277 -7.30 -27.17 -3.65
CA ILE A 277 -6.41 -26.25 -4.38
C ILE A 277 -4.96 -26.43 -3.91
N MET A 278 -4.75 -26.55 -2.60
CA MET A 278 -3.42 -26.76 -2.02
C MET A 278 -2.73 -28.00 -2.57
N ALA A 279 -3.47 -29.11 -2.68
CA ALA A 279 -2.97 -30.39 -3.16
C ALA A 279 -2.82 -30.47 -4.70
N SER A 280 -3.34 -29.50 -5.45
CA SER A 280 -3.24 -29.51 -6.92
C SER A 280 -1.80 -29.34 -7.37
N GLU A 281 -1.29 -30.21 -8.25
CA GLU A 281 0.03 -30.04 -8.85
C GLU A 281 -0.03 -29.44 -10.27
N ASP A 282 -1.23 -29.21 -10.80
CA ASP A 282 -1.45 -28.78 -12.17
C ASP A 282 -1.42 -27.25 -12.30
N PRO A 283 -0.34 -26.65 -12.87
CA PRO A 283 -0.22 -25.21 -13.04
C PRO A 283 -1.38 -24.64 -13.86
N VAL A 284 -1.93 -25.38 -14.82
CA VAL A 284 -2.98 -24.92 -15.75
C VAL A 284 -4.33 -24.68 -15.05
N ASN A 285 -4.54 -25.34 -13.91
CA ASN A 285 -5.72 -25.13 -13.06
C ASN A 285 -5.51 -24.03 -12.00
N VAL A 286 -4.27 -23.63 -11.72
CA VAL A 286 -3.92 -22.59 -10.74
C VAL A 286 -3.47 -21.25 -11.35
N ASP A 287 -3.10 -21.23 -12.64
CA ASP A 287 -2.80 -20.01 -13.42
C ASP A 287 -4.06 -19.20 -13.81
N ARG A 288 -5.24 -19.57 -13.30
CA ARG A 288 -6.51 -18.88 -13.58
C ARG A 288 -6.85 -17.78 -12.59
N HIS A 289 -5.87 -17.29 -11.84
CA HIS A 289 -6.11 -16.11 -11.01
C HIS A 289 -6.14 -14.85 -11.88
N LYS A 290 -7.08 -13.96 -11.57
CA LYS A 290 -7.36 -12.78 -12.42
C LYS A 290 -6.31 -11.67 -12.29
N TYR A 291 -5.52 -11.67 -11.22
CA TYR A 291 -4.73 -10.52 -10.77
C TYR A 291 -3.26 -10.89 -10.64
N LYS A 292 -2.37 -9.91 -10.76
CA LYS A 292 -0.93 -10.16 -10.60
C LYS A 292 -0.55 -10.39 -9.13
N THR A 293 -1.30 -9.80 -8.21
CA THR A 293 -1.05 -9.86 -6.77
C THR A 293 -2.36 -9.89 -5.97
N LEU A 294 -2.24 -10.03 -4.65
CA LEU A 294 -3.39 -10.01 -3.74
C LEU A 294 -4.06 -8.64 -3.60
N VAL A 295 -3.45 -7.55 -4.06
CA VAL A 295 -3.95 -6.19 -3.83
C VAL A 295 -5.40 -6.02 -4.29
N PRO A 296 -5.80 -6.40 -5.51
CA PRO A 296 -7.20 -6.30 -5.94
C PRO A 296 -8.17 -7.11 -5.10
N ILE A 297 -7.74 -8.31 -4.66
CA ILE A 297 -8.54 -9.22 -3.83
C ILE A 297 -8.75 -8.61 -2.45
N ILE A 298 -7.69 -8.09 -1.83
CA ILE A 298 -7.74 -7.40 -0.53
C ILE A 298 -8.63 -6.16 -0.62
N MET A 299 -8.46 -5.34 -1.67
CA MET A 299 -9.28 -4.15 -1.87
C MET A 299 -10.77 -4.48 -2.01
N LYS A 300 -11.10 -5.59 -2.70
CA LYS A 300 -12.49 -6.08 -2.79
C LYS A 300 -13.02 -6.47 -1.40
N MET A 301 -12.27 -7.25 -0.63
CA MET A 301 -12.68 -7.66 0.72
C MET A 301 -12.89 -6.47 1.66
N ILE A 302 -12.10 -5.40 1.50
CA ILE A 302 -12.20 -4.17 2.29
C ILE A 302 -13.39 -3.30 1.86
N LYS A 303 -13.68 -3.21 0.56
CA LYS A 303 -14.78 -2.38 0.02
C LYS A 303 -16.16 -2.96 0.28
N ASP A 304 -16.25 -4.28 0.44
CA ASP A 304 -17.47 -4.99 0.83
C ASP A 304 -17.37 -5.53 2.28
N PRO A 305 -17.20 -4.66 3.31
CA PRO A 305 -16.93 -5.06 4.69
C PRO A 305 -18.16 -5.65 5.38
#